data_AF-A0A829WZV9-F1
#
_entry.id   AF-A0A829WZV9-F1
#
_cell.length_a   1.000
_cell.length_b   1.000
_cell.length_c   1.000
_cell.angle_alpha   90.00
_cell.angle_beta   90.00
_cell.angle_gamma   90.00
#
_symmetry.space_group_name_H-M   'P 1'
#
loop_
_entity.id
_entity.type
_entity.pdbx_description
1 polymer ?
#
loop_
_entity_poly.entity_id
_entity_poly.type
_entity_poly.pdbx_seq_one_letter_code
_entity_poly.pdbx_strand_id
1 'polypeptide(L)'
;MPDARNPEWQVIRTSHASALIDSQAAALADLRPTPWVVMAPERTLCWNGQEYRFGPGLEGDGADPAEIVAAARSIATAGAGNEWWDGIAPVRLHPDAADVASSPSLASLRGKAIDCRMCDLCGPATRTVSGEGNPEARIIFVGEQPGDQEDLQGRPFVGPAGQLFDRALKEAGGNRAQAWITNAVKHFKFVPRGNRRIHQKPDAAEITACSPWLATERKVLAPKVTVMLGVTGASAVLGRQVTVSRERSRPIPLADGSIGLVTVHPSYLLRLPDEESKTREYTKFVTDLRMAISALAG
;
A
#
# COMPACT_ATOMS: atom_id res chain seq x y z
N MET A 1 7.61 -17.25 -27.00
CA MET A 1 8.14 -17.46 -28.37
C MET A 1 7.35 -16.56 -29.32
N PRO A 2 7.93 -16.08 -30.44
CA PRO A 2 7.17 -15.37 -31.46
C PRO A 2 5.98 -16.25 -31.93
N ASP A 3 4.78 -15.68 -32.03
CA ASP A 3 3.62 -16.40 -32.55
C ASP A 3 3.79 -16.58 -34.06
N ALA A 4 3.90 -17.82 -34.53
CA ALA A 4 4.14 -18.16 -35.94
C ALA A 4 3.00 -17.71 -36.88
N ARG A 5 1.89 -17.21 -36.34
CA ARG A 5 0.70 -16.78 -37.09
C ARG A 5 0.68 -15.29 -37.43
N ASN A 6 1.60 -14.48 -36.90
CA ASN A 6 1.74 -13.06 -37.28
C ASN A 6 3.23 -12.65 -37.34
N PRO A 7 3.82 -12.61 -38.55
CA PRO A 7 5.25 -12.31 -38.70
C PRO A 7 5.60 -10.83 -38.45
N GLU A 8 4.61 -9.93 -38.42
CA GLU A 8 4.84 -8.49 -38.28
C GLU A 8 4.68 -7.97 -36.84
N TRP A 9 3.92 -8.67 -35.99
CA TRP A 9 3.59 -8.23 -34.63
C TRP A 9 3.72 -9.35 -33.60
N GLN A 10 4.31 -9.03 -32.44
CA GLN A 10 4.31 -9.94 -31.29
C GLN A 10 3.16 -9.62 -30.33
N VAL A 11 2.33 -10.61 -30.03
CA VAL A 11 1.25 -10.52 -29.02
C VAL A 11 1.70 -11.23 -27.75
N ILE A 12 1.73 -10.50 -26.64
CA ILE A 12 2.13 -11.02 -25.33
C ILE A 12 0.92 -10.96 -24.39
N ARG A 13 0.48 -12.12 -23.91
CA ARG A 13 -0.62 -12.24 -22.95
C ARG A 13 -0.05 -12.43 -21.56
N THR A 14 -0.57 -11.71 -20.57
CA THR A 14 -0.14 -11.86 -19.18
C THR A 14 -1.30 -11.65 -18.21
N SER A 15 -1.29 -12.40 -17.12
CA SER A 15 -2.18 -12.24 -15.97
C SER A 15 -1.65 -11.26 -14.92
N HIS A 16 -0.47 -10.67 -15.15
CA HIS A 16 0.15 -9.71 -14.25
C HIS A 16 -0.46 -8.32 -14.42
N ALA A 17 -0.55 -7.58 -13.31
CA ALA A 17 -1.17 -6.26 -13.30
C ALA A 17 -0.48 -5.26 -14.25
N SER A 18 -1.29 -4.52 -15.00
CA SER A 18 -0.99 -3.45 -15.96
C SER A 18 0.16 -2.51 -15.56
N ALA A 19 0.24 -2.12 -14.28
CA ALA A 19 1.29 -1.24 -13.77
C ALA A 19 2.73 -1.76 -13.98
N LEU A 20 2.91 -3.10 -14.03
CA LEU A 20 4.22 -3.73 -14.24
C LEU A 20 4.65 -3.69 -15.72
N ILE A 21 3.68 -3.56 -16.63
CA ILE A 21 3.91 -3.44 -18.07
C ILE A 21 4.24 -1.99 -18.42
N ASP A 22 3.51 -1.03 -17.83
CA ASP A 22 3.68 0.39 -18.12
C ASP A 22 5.05 0.92 -17.63
N SER A 23 5.50 0.47 -16.46
CA SER A 23 6.80 0.84 -15.87
C SER A 23 8.02 0.27 -16.63
N GLN A 24 7.81 -0.77 -17.45
CA GLN A 24 8.86 -1.46 -18.22
C GLN A 24 8.76 -1.18 -19.72
N ALA A 25 7.76 -0.43 -20.19
CA ALA A 25 7.46 -0.21 -21.59
C ALA A 25 8.64 0.39 -22.39
N ALA A 26 9.36 1.34 -21.78
CA ALA A 26 10.58 1.94 -22.32
C ALA A 26 11.68 0.90 -22.52
N ALA A 27 12.03 0.17 -21.46
CA ALA A 27 13.07 -0.86 -21.49
C ALA A 27 12.72 -2.02 -22.44
N LEU A 28 11.43 -2.36 -22.58
CA LEU A 28 10.96 -3.40 -23.49
C LEU A 28 11.06 -2.98 -24.97
N ALA A 29 10.86 -1.70 -25.30
CA ALA A 29 11.04 -1.21 -26.67
C ALA A 29 12.52 -1.16 -27.07
N ASP A 30 13.41 -0.78 -26.15
CA ASP A 30 14.86 -0.77 -26.40
C ASP A 30 15.41 -2.18 -26.64
N LEU A 31 14.88 -3.19 -25.92
CA LEU A 31 15.27 -4.59 -26.07
C LEU A 31 14.59 -5.28 -27.26
N ARG A 32 13.43 -4.77 -27.73
CA ARG A 32 12.64 -5.34 -28.82
C ARG A 32 12.11 -4.24 -29.75
N PRO A 33 12.85 -3.91 -30.81
CA PRO A 33 12.50 -2.80 -31.69
C PRO A 33 11.30 -3.09 -32.61
N THR A 34 10.92 -4.36 -32.77
CA THR A 34 9.75 -4.76 -33.58
C THR A 34 8.43 -4.48 -32.86
N PRO A 35 7.34 -4.10 -33.56
CA PRO A 35 6.05 -3.80 -32.94
C PRO A 35 5.48 -4.94 -32.07
N TRP A 36 4.86 -4.57 -30.96
CA TRP A 36 4.27 -5.52 -30.02
C TRP A 36 3.05 -4.96 -29.28
N VAL A 37 2.21 -5.88 -28.78
CA VAL A 37 1.04 -5.58 -27.96
C VAL A 37 1.06 -6.46 -26.71
N VAL A 38 0.83 -5.86 -25.54
CA VAL A 38 0.66 -6.56 -24.27
C VAL A 38 -0.79 -6.46 -23.83
N MET A 39 -1.39 -7.61 -23.52
CA MET A 39 -2.75 -7.72 -23.03
C MET A 39 -2.74 -8.17 -21.57
N ALA A 40 -3.35 -7.36 -20.71
CA ALA A 40 -3.68 -7.67 -19.31
C ALA A 40 -5.20 -7.53 -19.09
N PRO A 41 -5.77 -8.18 -18.05
CA PRO A 41 -7.22 -8.15 -17.80
C PRO A 41 -7.80 -6.72 -17.71
N GLU A 42 -7.04 -5.78 -17.17
CA GLU A 42 -7.48 -4.41 -16.96
C GLU A 42 -6.93 -3.38 -17.96
N ARG A 43 -5.91 -3.73 -18.78
CA ARG A 43 -5.26 -2.77 -19.70
C ARG A 43 -4.60 -3.44 -20.91
N THR A 44 -4.59 -2.72 -22.04
CA THR A 44 -3.81 -3.04 -23.24
C THR A 44 -2.74 -1.98 -23.47
N LEU A 45 -1.51 -2.41 -23.75
CA LEU A 45 -0.41 -1.55 -24.18
C LEU A 45 0.06 -1.97 -25.58
N CYS A 46 0.28 -1.00 -26.46
CA CYS A 46 0.74 -1.16 -27.83
C CYS A 46 1.98 -0.31 -28.07
N TRP A 47 2.99 -0.92 -28.66
CA TRP A 47 4.17 -0.26 -29.23
C TRP A 47 4.19 -0.56 -30.73
N ASN A 48 4.12 0.48 -31.56
CA ASN A 48 4.08 0.32 -33.03
C ASN A 48 5.45 0.44 -33.71
N GLY A 49 6.55 0.45 -32.94
CA GLY A 49 7.89 0.74 -33.46
C GLY A 49 8.28 2.22 -33.44
N GLN A 50 7.37 3.13 -33.08
CA GLN A 50 7.62 4.57 -33.02
C GLN A 50 7.06 5.24 -31.76
N GLU A 51 5.90 4.80 -31.25
CA GLU A 51 5.21 5.40 -30.11
C GLU A 51 4.41 4.39 -29.28
N TYR A 52 4.13 4.77 -28.03
CA TYR A 52 3.29 3.99 -27.11
C TYR A 52 1.83 4.39 -27.18
N ARG A 53 0.98 3.40 -26.97
CA ARG A 53 -0.46 3.49 -27.16
C ARG A 53 -1.14 2.63 -26.10
N PHE A 54 -2.09 3.20 -25.35
CA PHE A 54 -2.77 2.52 -24.24
C PHE A 54 -4.26 2.39 -24.52
N GLY A 55 -4.87 1.30 -24.05
CA GLY A 55 -6.30 1.04 -24.16
C GLY A 55 -6.83 0.18 -23.01
N PRO A 56 -8.16 -0.06 -22.96
CA PRO A 56 -8.78 -0.92 -21.95
C PRO A 56 -8.29 -2.37 -22.08
N GLY A 57 -8.42 -3.13 -21.00
CA GLY A 57 -8.16 -4.57 -21.01
C GLY A 57 -9.09 -5.28 -22.00
N LEU A 58 -8.55 -6.27 -22.70
CA LEU A 58 -9.29 -7.09 -23.65
C LEU A 58 -9.33 -8.52 -23.10
N GLU A 59 -10.53 -9.02 -22.79
CA GLU A 59 -10.74 -10.41 -22.39
C GLU A 59 -11.05 -11.27 -23.62
N GLY A 60 -10.46 -12.47 -23.72
CA GLY A 60 -10.74 -13.41 -24.79
C GLY A 60 -9.59 -14.38 -25.10
N ASP A 61 -9.69 -15.59 -24.56
CA ASP A 61 -8.87 -16.72 -24.99
C ASP A 61 -9.41 -17.26 -26.32
N GLY A 62 -8.78 -16.89 -27.45
CA GLY A 62 -9.11 -17.43 -28.77
C GLY A 62 -9.18 -16.46 -29.95
N ALA A 63 -9.11 -15.14 -29.75
CA ALA A 63 -9.15 -14.17 -30.87
C ALA A 63 -7.87 -14.21 -31.74
N ASP A 64 -8.05 -14.01 -33.06
CA ASP A 64 -6.96 -13.94 -34.05
C ASP A 64 -5.99 -12.80 -33.70
N PRO A 65 -4.66 -13.02 -33.64
CA PRO A 65 -3.66 -11.98 -33.45
C PRO A 65 -3.85 -10.73 -34.32
N ALA A 66 -4.32 -10.87 -35.57
CA ALA A 66 -4.57 -9.74 -36.46
C ALA A 66 -5.74 -8.86 -36.00
N GLU A 67 -6.82 -9.47 -35.48
CA GLU A 67 -7.99 -8.77 -34.94
C GLU A 67 -7.66 -8.05 -33.63
N ILE A 68 -6.82 -8.66 -32.79
CA ILE A 68 -6.31 -8.05 -31.56
C ILE A 68 -5.50 -6.79 -31.84
N VAL A 69 -4.59 -6.86 -32.83
CA VAL A 69 -3.78 -5.70 -33.24
C VAL A 69 -4.66 -4.60 -33.84
N ALA A 70 -5.66 -4.96 -34.64
CA ALA A 70 -6.63 -4.00 -35.19
C ALA A 70 -7.44 -3.30 -34.09
N ALA A 71 -7.94 -4.05 -33.10
CA ALA A 71 -8.68 -3.50 -31.96
C ALA A 71 -7.79 -2.60 -31.09
N ALA A 72 -6.58 -3.04 -30.75
CA ALA A 72 -5.64 -2.25 -29.95
C ALA A 72 -5.22 -0.96 -30.66
N ARG A 73 -5.02 -0.98 -31.99
CA ARG A 73 -4.69 0.21 -32.80
C ARG A 73 -5.87 1.17 -32.95
N SER A 74 -7.10 0.65 -33.00
CA SER A 74 -8.33 1.44 -33.09
C SER A 74 -8.60 2.21 -31.80
N ILE A 75 -8.30 1.61 -30.64
CA ILE A 75 -8.62 2.18 -29.33
C ILE A 75 -7.50 3.08 -28.79
N ALA A 76 -6.28 2.96 -29.30
CA ALA A 76 -5.13 3.64 -28.73
C ALA A 76 -4.63 4.82 -29.60
N THR A 77 -4.52 6.00 -28.99
CA THR A 77 -4.20 7.25 -29.69
C THR A 77 -2.74 7.68 -29.55
N ALA A 78 -2.16 8.08 -30.69
CA ALA A 78 -0.87 8.76 -30.85
C ALA A 78 -0.93 10.14 -30.19
N GLY A 79 -0.13 10.39 -29.15
CA GLY A 79 -0.21 11.55 -28.27
C GLY A 79 0.08 12.94 -28.86
N ALA A 80 -0.36 13.27 -30.08
CA ALA A 80 -0.27 14.64 -30.61
C ALA A 80 -1.46 15.00 -31.50
N GLY A 81 -2.23 16.01 -31.05
CA GLY A 81 -3.16 16.78 -31.89
C GLY A 81 -4.56 16.20 -32.04
N ASN A 82 -5.40 16.34 -31.01
CA ASN A 82 -6.84 16.25 -31.23
C ASN A 82 -7.53 17.34 -30.40
N GLU A 83 -8.35 18.15 -31.07
CA GLU A 83 -9.25 19.15 -30.48
C GLU A 83 -10.29 18.53 -29.51
N TRP A 84 -10.31 17.19 -29.39
CA TRP A 84 -11.11 16.40 -28.45
C TRP A 84 -10.47 16.22 -27.07
N TRP A 85 -9.19 16.59 -26.91
CA TRP A 85 -8.43 16.45 -25.66
C TRP A 85 -8.38 17.73 -24.83
N ASP A 86 -9.12 18.77 -25.21
CA ASP A 86 -9.38 19.89 -24.32
C ASP A 86 -10.31 19.38 -23.20
N GLY A 87 -9.80 19.31 -21.96
CA GLY A 87 -10.55 18.82 -20.80
C GLY A 87 -10.18 17.43 -20.26
N ILE A 88 -9.21 16.71 -20.84
CA ILE A 88 -8.70 15.45 -20.26
C ILE A 88 -7.35 15.71 -19.57
N ALA A 89 -7.33 15.56 -18.25
CA ALA A 89 -6.17 15.88 -17.43
C ALA A 89 -4.97 14.96 -17.73
N PRO A 90 -3.72 15.48 -17.71
CA PRO A 90 -2.52 14.66 -17.87
C PRO A 90 -2.46 13.54 -16.83
N VAL A 91 -2.08 12.32 -17.24
CA VAL A 91 -1.94 11.17 -16.35
C VAL A 91 -0.72 11.38 -15.45
N ARG A 92 -0.95 11.64 -14.16
CA ARG A 92 0.11 11.73 -13.15
C ARG A 92 0.55 10.34 -12.72
N LEU A 93 1.81 10.00 -13.02
CA LEU A 93 2.44 8.73 -12.60
C LEU A 93 2.70 8.69 -11.09
N HIS A 94 3.18 9.80 -10.53
CA HIS A 94 3.40 9.91 -9.09
C HIS A 94 2.20 10.63 -8.46
N PRO A 95 1.44 9.99 -7.57
CA PRO A 95 0.31 10.62 -6.94
C PRO A 95 0.80 11.74 -6.02
N ASP A 96 0.15 12.90 -6.12
CA ASP A 96 0.24 13.94 -5.10
C ASP A 96 -0.79 13.72 -3.98
N ALA A 97 -0.78 14.57 -2.96
CA ALA A 97 -1.72 14.44 -1.85
C ALA A 97 -3.21 14.53 -2.26
N ALA A 98 -3.54 15.26 -3.32
CA ALA A 98 -4.91 15.38 -3.83
C ALA A 98 -5.33 14.11 -4.59
N ASP A 99 -4.42 13.54 -5.38
CA ASP A 99 -4.63 12.24 -6.02
C ASP A 99 -4.85 11.15 -4.96
N VAL A 100 -4.11 11.18 -3.85
CA VAL A 100 -4.31 10.26 -2.71
C VAL A 100 -5.69 10.48 -2.09
N ALA A 101 -6.02 11.70 -1.68
CA ALA A 101 -7.26 12.05 -0.96
C ALA A 101 -8.55 11.78 -1.74
N SER A 102 -8.47 11.76 -3.08
CA SER A 102 -9.59 11.48 -3.99
C SER A 102 -9.80 10.00 -4.27
N SER A 103 -9.00 9.10 -3.69
CA SER A 103 -9.13 7.65 -3.92
C SER A 103 -10.48 7.12 -3.42
N PRO A 104 -11.31 6.49 -4.29
CA PRO A 104 -12.66 6.06 -3.93
C PRO A 104 -12.69 4.74 -3.15
N SER A 105 -11.59 4.00 -3.10
CA SER A 105 -11.50 2.69 -2.46
C SER A 105 -10.08 2.38 -1.96
N LEU A 106 -9.95 1.43 -1.03
CA LEU A 106 -8.66 0.95 -0.52
C LEU A 106 -7.83 0.28 -1.63
N ALA A 107 -8.49 -0.37 -2.60
CA ALA A 107 -7.83 -0.95 -3.77
C ALA A 107 -7.23 0.14 -4.68
N SER A 108 -8.00 1.21 -4.98
CA SER A 108 -7.49 2.36 -5.74
C SER A 108 -6.34 3.04 -5.02
N LEU A 109 -6.47 3.21 -3.70
CA LEU A 109 -5.42 3.78 -2.86
C LEU A 109 -4.13 2.95 -2.91
N ARG A 110 -4.23 1.62 -2.78
CA ARG A 110 -3.10 0.70 -2.89
C ARG A 110 -2.44 0.77 -4.27
N GLY A 111 -3.24 0.86 -5.34
CA GLY A 111 -2.73 1.01 -6.71
C GLY A 111 -1.87 2.26 -6.87
N LYS A 112 -2.37 3.42 -6.41
CA LYS A 112 -1.61 4.68 -6.43
C LYS A 112 -0.34 4.61 -5.57
N ALA A 113 -0.39 3.93 -4.42
CA ALA A 113 0.72 3.86 -3.48
C ALA A 113 1.99 3.22 -4.06
N ILE A 114 1.86 2.38 -5.10
CA ILE A 114 3.00 1.73 -5.77
C ILE A 114 3.99 2.76 -6.33
N ASP A 115 3.48 3.88 -6.86
CA ASP A 115 4.29 4.92 -7.50
C ASP A 115 4.56 6.13 -6.60
N CYS A 116 4.32 5.99 -5.29
CA CYS A 116 4.48 7.08 -4.34
C CYS A 116 5.93 7.59 -4.27
N ARG A 117 6.12 8.89 -4.53
CA ARG A 117 7.41 9.61 -4.36
C ARG A 117 7.32 10.85 -3.46
N MET A 118 6.33 10.90 -2.57
CA MET A 118 6.09 12.08 -1.72
C MET A 118 7.15 12.31 -0.63
N CYS A 119 8.10 11.38 -0.43
CA CYS A 119 9.26 11.57 0.45
C CYS A 119 10.44 10.70 0.00
N ASP A 120 11.64 10.99 0.52
CA ASP A 120 12.88 10.33 0.10
C ASP A 120 12.99 8.85 0.51
N LEU A 121 12.06 8.36 1.35
CA LEU A 121 12.04 6.95 1.76
C LEU A 121 11.74 5.98 0.63
N CYS A 122 11.08 6.43 -0.45
CA CYS A 122 10.76 5.58 -1.60
C CYS A 122 11.98 5.13 -2.42
N GLY A 123 13.12 5.85 -2.30
CA GLY A 123 14.34 5.50 -3.03
C GLY A 123 15.07 4.30 -2.44
N PRO A 124 15.40 4.29 -1.13
CA PRO A 124 16.11 3.19 -0.48
C PRO A 124 15.23 1.96 -0.16
N ALA A 125 13.92 2.14 0.02
CA ALA A 125 13.00 1.05 0.30
C ALA A 125 12.84 0.12 -0.93
N THR A 126 12.49 -1.15 -0.71
CA THR A 126 12.28 -2.08 -1.83
C THR A 126 10.95 -1.80 -2.53
N ARG A 127 9.92 -1.44 -1.76
CA ARG A 127 8.56 -1.16 -2.25
C ARG A 127 7.73 -0.47 -1.18
N THR A 128 6.62 0.11 -1.61
CA THR A 128 5.57 0.58 -0.72
C THR A 128 4.88 -0.58 0.00
N VAL A 129 4.65 -0.45 1.29
CA VAL A 129 3.82 -1.36 2.09
C VAL A 129 2.54 -0.62 2.50
N SER A 130 1.48 -0.85 1.72
CA SER A 130 0.13 -0.36 2.02
C SER A 130 -0.48 -1.12 3.22
N GLY A 131 -1.61 -0.63 3.72
CA GLY A 131 -2.44 -1.41 4.63
C GLY A 131 -2.98 -2.70 3.98
N GLU A 132 -3.28 -3.68 4.82
CA GLU A 132 -3.83 -4.98 4.45
C GLU A 132 -4.91 -5.40 5.45
N GLY A 133 -5.96 -6.05 4.97
CA GLY A 133 -7.01 -6.60 5.81
C GLY A 133 -8.36 -6.67 5.12
N ASN A 134 -9.42 -6.78 5.91
CA ASN A 134 -10.79 -6.69 5.39
C ASN A 134 -11.10 -5.23 4.99
N PRO A 135 -11.50 -4.95 3.73
CA PRO A 135 -11.85 -3.61 3.30
C PRO A 135 -13.10 -3.03 3.98
N GLU A 136 -13.88 -3.86 4.68
CA GLU A 136 -15.04 -3.48 5.51
C GLU A 136 -14.73 -3.54 7.02
N ALA A 137 -13.45 -3.66 7.40
CA ALA A 137 -13.06 -3.77 8.80
C ALA A 137 -13.54 -2.56 9.61
N ARG A 138 -14.20 -2.85 10.74
CA ARG A 138 -14.63 -1.80 11.69
C ARG A 138 -13.54 -1.43 12.70
N ILE A 139 -12.39 -2.09 12.64
CA ILE A 139 -11.20 -1.80 13.45
C ILE A 139 -9.97 -1.66 12.56
N ILE A 140 -9.18 -0.61 12.82
CA ILE A 140 -7.88 -0.37 12.19
C ILE A 140 -6.77 -0.39 13.23
N PHE A 141 -5.63 -1.02 12.90
CA PHE A 141 -4.40 -0.97 13.67
C PHE A 141 -3.34 -0.17 12.91
N VAL A 142 -2.74 0.82 13.57
CA VAL A 142 -1.78 1.75 12.97
C VAL A 142 -0.44 1.65 13.70
N GLY A 143 0.55 1.04 13.03
CA GLY A 143 1.95 0.99 13.47
C GLY A 143 2.78 2.20 13.04
N GLU A 144 4.10 2.08 13.20
CA GLU A 144 5.05 3.15 12.87
C GLU A 144 5.39 3.18 11.37
N GLN A 145 6.08 2.15 10.88
CA GLN A 145 6.52 1.99 9.50
C GLN A 145 6.76 0.49 9.21
N PRO A 146 6.98 0.08 7.96
CA PRO A 146 7.36 -1.28 7.62
C PRO A 146 8.75 -1.60 8.18
N GLY A 147 8.97 -2.85 8.58
CA GLY A 147 10.31 -3.37 8.88
C GLY A 147 10.94 -4.07 7.67
N ASP A 148 12.05 -4.74 7.94
CA ASP A 148 12.84 -5.48 6.95
C ASP A 148 12.00 -6.53 6.19
N GLN A 149 11.26 -7.37 6.90
CA GLN A 149 10.45 -8.42 6.28
C GLN A 149 9.22 -7.85 5.57
N GLU A 150 8.59 -6.84 6.16
CA GLU A 150 7.45 -6.15 5.57
C GLU A 150 7.82 -5.50 4.23
N ASP A 151 8.96 -4.82 4.17
CA ASP A 151 9.46 -4.17 2.95
C ASP A 151 9.77 -5.18 1.84
N LEU A 152 10.32 -6.35 2.15
CA LEU A 152 10.57 -7.39 1.13
C LEU A 152 9.27 -8.05 0.64
N GLN A 153 8.32 -8.26 1.54
CA GLN A 153 7.09 -8.99 1.24
C GLN A 153 5.96 -8.09 0.73
N GLY A 154 6.02 -6.78 0.97
CA GLY A 154 4.96 -5.85 0.61
C GLY A 154 3.73 -5.95 1.50
N ARG A 155 3.87 -6.47 2.74
CA ARG A 155 2.76 -6.77 3.65
C ARG A 155 3.06 -6.25 5.06
N PRO A 156 2.11 -5.62 5.76
CA PRO A 156 2.34 -5.05 7.08
C PRO A 156 2.31 -6.13 8.17
N PHE A 157 3.17 -5.97 9.20
CA PHE A 157 3.20 -6.85 10.38
C PHE A 157 3.36 -8.34 10.03
N VAL A 158 4.40 -8.69 9.26
CA VAL A 158 4.76 -10.08 8.91
C VAL A 158 6.01 -10.58 9.64
N GLY A 159 6.83 -9.67 10.15
CA GLY A 159 8.02 -9.98 10.94
C GLY A 159 7.73 -10.38 12.39
N PRO A 160 8.77 -10.49 13.24
CA PRO A 160 8.64 -10.93 14.63
C PRO A 160 7.64 -10.11 15.45
N ALA A 161 7.59 -8.79 15.24
CA ALA A 161 6.64 -7.91 15.90
C ALA A 161 5.19 -8.18 15.46
N GLY A 162 4.99 -8.52 14.18
CA GLY A 162 3.70 -8.94 13.62
C GLY A 162 3.21 -10.27 14.16
N GLN A 163 4.11 -11.24 14.30
CA GLN A 163 3.78 -12.54 14.91
C GLN A 163 3.37 -12.40 16.38
N LEU A 164 4.06 -11.53 17.14
CA LEU A 164 3.66 -11.21 18.52
C LEU A 164 2.28 -10.53 18.55
N PHE A 165 2.05 -9.57 17.65
CA PHE A 165 0.76 -8.90 17.50
C PHE A 165 -0.36 -9.90 17.20
N ASP A 166 -0.17 -10.82 16.27
CA ASP A 166 -1.17 -11.82 15.88
C ASP A 166 -1.56 -12.73 17.05
N ARG A 167 -0.56 -13.17 17.84
CA ARG A 167 -0.81 -13.96 19.06
C ARG A 167 -1.63 -13.17 20.09
N ALA A 168 -1.22 -11.93 20.36
CA ALA A 168 -1.89 -11.08 21.33
C ALA A 168 -3.31 -10.70 20.89
N LEU A 169 -3.52 -10.44 19.60
CA LEU A 169 -4.82 -10.14 19.03
C LEU A 169 -5.76 -11.34 19.17
N LYS A 170 -5.28 -12.55 18.85
CA LYS A 170 -6.05 -13.79 19.03
C LYS A 170 -6.43 -14.01 20.50
N GLU A 171 -5.49 -13.81 21.43
CA GLU A 171 -5.72 -13.94 22.87
C GLU A 171 -6.69 -12.87 23.43
N ALA A 172 -6.71 -11.69 22.81
CA ALA A 172 -7.68 -10.64 23.09
C ALA A 172 -9.08 -10.94 22.54
N GLY A 173 -9.27 -12.04 21.79
CA GLY A 173 -10.53 -12.41 21.13
C GLY A 173 -10.75 -11.73 19.78
N GLY A 174 -9.72 -11.08 19.23
CA GLY A 174 -9.75 -10.47 17.90
C GLY A 174 -9.38 -11.45 16.79
N ASN A 175 -9.76 -11.10 15.56
CA ASN A 175 -9.42 -11.84 14.36
C ASN A 175 -8.72 -10.91 13.36
N ARG A 176 -7.47 -11.22 12.99
CA ARG A 176 -6.68 -10.45 12.02
C ARG A 176 -7.42 -10.27 10.70
N ALA A 177 -8.15 -11.30 10.25
CA ALA A 177 -8.89 -11.28 8.99
C ALA A 177 -10.11 -10.33 9.01
N GLN A 178 -10.53 -9.84 10.18
CA GLN A 178 -11.62 -8.87 10.34
C GLN A 178 -11.12 -7.44 10.61
N ALA A 179 -9.80 -7.24 10.63
CA ALA A 179 -9.17 -5.96 10.89
C ALA A 179 -8.53 -5.39 9.62
N TRP A 180 -8.29 -4.07 9.63
CA TRP A 180 -7.35 -3.42 8.72
C TRP A 180 -6.06 -3.12 9.48
N ILE A 181 -4.91 -3.44 8.92
CA ILE A 181 -3.60 -3.25 9.58
C ILE A 181 -2.72 -2.43 8.65
N THR A 182 -2.15 -1.36 9.18
CA THR A 182 -1.34 -0.43 8.40
C THR A 182 -0.29 0.27 9.27
N ASN A 183 0.50 1.16 8.67
CA ASN A 183 1.50 1.97 9.36
C ASN A 183 1.31 3.46 9.07
N ALA A 184 1.83 4.33 9.94
CA ALA A 184 1.85 5.77 9.69
C ALA A 184 2.68 6.13 8.45
N VAL A 185 3.83 5.48 8.27
CA VAL A 185 4.70 5.63 7.10
C VAL A 185 4.66 4.35 6.25
N LYS A 186 4.66 4.47 4.91
CA LYS A 186 4.50 3.32 3.99
C LYS A 186 5.79 2.75 3.41
N HIS A 187 6.93 3.38 3.67
CA HIS A 187 8.25 2.93 3.20
C HIS A 187 9.16 2.67 4.40
N PHE A 188 10.04 1.67 4.28
CA PHE A 188 10.96 1.31 5.35
C PHE A 188 12.15 2.26 5.41
N LYS A 189 12.30 3.01 6.51
CA LYS A 189 13.50 3.79 6.80
C LYS A 189 14.54 2.92 7.50
N PHE A 190 15.72 2.79 6.90
CA PHE A 190 16.83 2.02 7.47
C PHE A 190 18.20 2.58 7.09
N VAL A 191 19.22 2.15 7.83
CA VAL A 191 20.63 2.33 7.48
C VAL A 191 21.24 0.96 7.17
N PRO A 192 21.87 0.76 6.00
CA PRO A 192 22.60 -0.47 5.70
C PRO A 192 23.80 -0.67 6.63
N ARG A 193 23.96 -1.88 7.17
CA ARG A 193 25.15 -2.29 7.93
C ARG A 193 25.56 -3.70 7.51
N GLY A 194 26.45 -3.78 6.52
CA GLY A 194 26.75 -5.03 5.82
C GLY A 194 25.46 -5.57 5.18
N ASN A 195 25.17 -6.85 5.39
CA ASN A 195 23.95 -7.49 4.87
C ASN A 195 22.70 -7.22 5.71
N ARG A 196 22.77 -6.40 6.75
CA ARG A 196 21.63 -6.08 7.63
C ARG A 196 21.07 -4.70 7.31
N ARG A 197 19.75 -4.56 7.38
CA ARG A 197 19.03 -3.29 7.28
C ARG A 197 18.58 -2.85 8.66
N ILE A 198 19.23 -1.83 9.21
CA ILE A 198 19.01 -1.37 10.58
C ILE A 198 17.91 -0.30 10.58
N HIS A 199 16.74 -0.66 11.11
CA HIS A 199 15.58 0.21 11.23
C HIS A 199 15.92 1.57 11.88
N GLN A 200 15.46 2.67 11.28
CA GLN A 200 15.51 4.02 11.82
C GLN A 200 14.11 4.58 11.99
N LYS A 201 13.83 5.28 13.08
CA LYS A 201 12.52 5.89 13.30
C LYS A 201 12.24 6.96 12.22
N PRO A 202 11.03 7.02 11.62
CA PRO A 202 10.68 8.10 10.74
C PRO A 202 10.59 9.43 11.49
N ASP A 203 10.97 10.52 10.84
CA ASP A 203 10.89 11.87 11.38
C ASP A 203 9.55 12.56 11.08
N ALA A 204 9.39 13.78 11.59
CA ALA A 204 8.15 14.52 11.45
C ALA A 204 7.82 14.88 9.99
N ALA A 205 8.83 15.12 9.15
CA ALA A 205 8.62 15.45 7.74
C ALA A 205 8.12 14.23 6.98
N GLU A 206 8.70 13.06 7.23
CA GLU A 206 8.28 11.79 6.62
C GLU A 206 6.88 11.36 7.06
N ILE A 207 6.55 11.52 8.35
CA ILE A 207 5.20 11.27 8.88
C ILE A 207 4.20 12.22 8.21
N THR A 208 4.55 13.51 8.08
CA THR A 208 3.68 14.52 7.45
C THR A 208 3.45 14.19 5.97
N ALA A 209 4.52 13.89 5.22
CA ALA A 209 4.46 13.53 3.81
C ALA A 209 3.61 12.26 3.57
N CYS A 210 3.64 11.32 4.51
CA CYS A 210 2.89 10.07 4.41
C CYS A 210 1.47 10.14 4.97
N SER A 211 1.12 11.21 5.69
CA SER A 211 -0.19 11.39 6.33
C SER A 211 -1.40 11.34 5.37
N PRO A 212 -1.34 11.78 4.10
CA PRO A 212 -2.47 11.66 3.19
C PRO A 212 -2.91 10.20 2.97
N TRP A 213 -1.96 9.26 2.97
CA TRP A 213 -2.26 7.82 2.83
C TRP A 213 -3.08 7.31 4.01
N LEU A 214 -2.61 7.55 5.24
CA LEU A 214 -3.30 7.09 6.45
C LEU A 214 -4.66 7.78 6.62
N ALA A 215 -4.74 9.08 6.34
CA ALA A 215 -5.99 9.82 6.38
C ALA A 215 -7.01 9.24 5.39
N THR A 216 -6.57 8.89 4.19
CA THR A 216 -7.44 8.31 3.16
C THR A 216 -7.84 6.87 3.49
N GLU A 217 -6.92 6.05 4.01
CA GLU A 217 -7.28 4.71 4.52
C GLU A 217 -8.39 4.79 5.55
N ARG A 218 -8.26 5.68 6.55
CA ARG A 218 -9.29 5.86 7.59
C ARG A 218 -10.60 6.40 7.04
N LYS A 219 -10.54 7.38 6.13
CA LYS A 219 -11.72 7.96 5.48
C LYS A 219 -12.51 6.91 4.70
N VAL A 220 -11.83 6.11 3.88
CA VAL A 220 -12.46 5.10 3.04
C VAL A 220 -12.97 3.92 3.88
N LEU A 221 -12.19 3.49 4.87
CA LEU A 221 -12.54 2.37 5.75
C LEU A 221 -13.68 2.72 6.73
N ALA A 222 -13.77 3.98 7.16
CA ALA A 222 -14.71 4.46 8.18
C ALA A 222 -14.79 3.55 9.43
N PRO A 223 -13.64 3.30 10.11
CA PRO A 223 -13.59 2.38 11.24
C PRO A 223 -14.39 2.91 12.44
N LYS A 224 -14.90 2.01 13.29
CA LYS A 224 -15.40 2.38 14.62
C LYS A 224 -14.27 2.57 15.63
N VAL A 225 -13.19 1.81 15.48
CA VAL A 225 -12.08 1.78 16.44
C VAL A 225 -10.74 1.92 15.72
N THR A 226 -9.89 2.84 16.19
CA THR A 226 -8.53 3.06 15.71
C THR A 226 -7.53 2.76 16.81
N VAL A 227 -6.77 1.68 16.68
CA VAL A 227 -5.74 1.28 17.63
C VAL A 227 -4.38 1.80 17.16
N MET A 228 -3.76 2.63 17.98
CA MET A 228 -2.49 3.30 17.72
C MET A 228 -1.36 2.57 18.44
N LEU A 229 -0.50 1.90 17.67
CA LEU A 229 0.59 1.07 18.18
C LEU A 229 1.88 1.89 18.29
N GLY A 230 2.19 2.33 19.50
CA GLY A 230 3.38 3.13 19.81
C GLY A 230 3.25 4.62 19.51
N VAL A 231 4.32 5.37 19.79
CA VAL A 231 4.34 6.84 19.74
C VAL A 231 4.06 7.36 18.32
N THR A 232 4.66 6.76 17.29
CA THR A 232 4.54 7.26 15.92
C THR A 232 3.15 7.02 15.34
N GLY A 233 2.59 5.81 15.49
CA GLY A 233 1.22 5.51 15.09
C GLY A 233 0.21 6.43 15.80
N ALA A 234 0.41 6.67 17.09
CA ALA A 234 -0.45 7.59 17.85
C ALA A 234 -0.32 9.04 17.41
N SER A 235 0.91 9.52 17.19
CA SER A 235 1.14 10.91 16.79
C SER A 235 0.60 11.20 15.40
N ALA A 236 0.69 10.23 14.48
CA ALA A 236 0.16 10.34 13.13
C ALA A 236 -1.38 10.40 13.11
N VAL A 237 -2.06 9.61 13.95
CA VAL A 237 -3.53 9.60 14.02
C VAL A 237 -4.06 10.83 14.77
N LEU A 238 -3.41 11.24 15.87
CA LEU A 238 -3.85 12.33 16.73
C LEU A 238 -3.40 13.72 16.27
N GLY A 239 -2.46 13.81 15.32
CA GLY A 239 -1.94 15.08 14.82
C GLY A 239 -1.14 15.89 15.84
N ARG A 240 -0.62 15.24 16.89
CA ARG A 240 0.17 15.88 17.96
C ARG A 240 1.18 14.90 18.56
N GLN A 241 2.15 15.42 19.29
CA GLN A 241 3.06 14.56 20.07
C GLN A 241 2.30 13.79 21.15
N VAL A 242 2.67 12.51 21.33
CA VAL A 242 2.02 11.58 22.26
C VAL A 242 3.05 10.99 23.21
N THR A 243 2.68 10.91 24.48
CA THR A 243 3.41 10.09 25.47
C THR A 243 2.58 8.86 25.78
N VAL A 244 2.98 7.70 25.25
CA VAL A 244 2.20 6.45 25.36
C VAL A 244 1.83 6.12 26.80
N SER A 245 2.75 6.27 27.76
CA SER A 245 2.46 5.95 29.17
C SER A 245 1.33 6.80 29.80
N ARG A 246 1.03 7.99 29.25
CA ARG A 246 -0.02 8.88 29.75
C ARG A 246 -1.39 8.61 29.11
N GLU A 247 -1.39 8.09 27.88
CA GLU A 247 -2.59 7.96 27.05
C GLU A 247 -3.03 6.51 26.82
N ARG A 248 -2.16 5.55 27.14
CA ARG A 248 -2.43 4.13 27.02
C ARG A 248 -3.66 3.71 27.83
N SER A 249 -4.41 2.75 27.29
CA SER A 249 -5.61 2.16 27.92
C SER A 249 -6.75 3.17 28.18
N ARG A 250 -6.81 4.27 27.42
CA ARG A 250 -7.87 5.28 27.54
C ARG A 250 -8.55 5.49 26.19
N PRO A 251 -9.89 5.36 26.10
CA PRO A 251 -10.63 5.73 24.90
C PRO A 251 -10.46 7.22 24.59
N ILE A 252 -10.19 7.55 23.33
CA ILE A 252 -10.02 8.92 22.84
C ILE A 252 -11.00 9.14 21.70
N PRO A 253 -11.98 10.05 21.80
CA PRO A 253 -12.82 10.42 20.66
C PRO A 253 -11.94 11.02 19.55
N LEU A 254 -12.05 10.49 18.33
CA LEU A 254 -11.32 10.99 17.17
C LEU A 254 -12.21 11.87 16.29
N ALA A 255 -11.58 12.75 15.52
CA ALA A 255 -12.27 13.70 14.64
C ALA A 255 -13.11 13.02 13.53
N ASP A 256 -12.79 11.77 13.17
CA ASP A 256 -13.55 10.96 12.22
C ASP A 256 -14.74 10.20 12.87
N GLY A 257 -15.03 10.46 14.14
CA GLY A 257 -16.10 9.83 14.90
C GLY A 257 -15.74 8.45 15.48
N SER A 258 -14.56 7.91 15.17
CA SER A 258 -14.09 6.65 15.73
C SER A 258 -13.52 6.82 17.15
N ILE A 259 -13.43 5.71 17.89
CA ILE A 259 -12.74 5.67 19.18
C ILE A 259 -11.28 5.26 18.97
N GLY A 260 -10.37 6.11 19.40
CA GLY A 260 -8.94 5.88 19.44
C GLY A 260 -8.51 5.16 20.72
N LEU A 261 -7.59 4.20 20.58
CA LEU A 261 -6.91 3.56 21.72
C LEU A 261 -5.41 3.52 21.48
N VAL A 262 -4.64 4.08 22.42
CA VAL A 262 -3.17 4.05 22.37
C VAL A 262 -2.66 2.82 23.13
N THR A 263 -1.67 2.12 22.58
CA THR A 263 -0.91 1.09 23.29
C THR A 263 0.55 1.08 22.85
N VAL A 264 1.37 0.20 23.45
CA VAL A 264 2.77 0.03 23.06
C VAL A 264 2.88 -0.62 21.68
N HIS A 265 3.98 -0.34 20.97
CA HIS A 265 4.27 -1.04 19.74
C HIS A 265 4.75 -2.48 20.05
N PRO A 266 4.34 -3.53 19.31
CA PRO A 266 4.75 -4.92 19.59
C PRO A 266 6.28 -5.12 19.60
N SER A 267 7.03 -4.35 18.82
CA SER A 267 8.50 -4.41 18.82
C SER A 267 9.14 -3.95 20.14
N TYR A 268 8.46 -3.14 20.95
CA TYR A 268 8.91 -2.77 22.29
C TYR A 268 8.94 -4.01 23.21
N LEU A 269 7.91 -4.85 23.14
CA LEU A 269 7.80 -6.07 23.94
C LEU A 269 8.94 -7.05 23.65
N LEU A 270 9.39 -7.12 22.39
CA LEU A 270 10.52 -7.95 21.98
C LEU A 270 11.88 -7.47 22.50
N ARG A 271 11.99 -6.20 22.93
CA ARG A 271 13.24 -5.58 23.37
C ARG A 271 13.36 -5.50 24.90
N LEU A 272 12.35 -5.93 25.65
CA LEU A 272 12.40 -5.95 27.10
C LEU A 272 13.48 -6.95 27.59
N PRO A 273 14.30 -6.58 28.59
CA PRO A 273 15.46 -7.37 28.98
C PRO A 273 15.10 -8.59 29.83
N ASP A 274 14.08 -8.48 30.68
CA ASP A 274 13.69 -9.52 31.65
C ASP A 274 12.30 -10.12 31.34
N GLU A 275 12.13 -11.39 31.71
CA GLU A 275 10.90 -12.15 31.44
C GLU A 275 9.69 -11.65 32.25
N GLU A 276 9.92 -11.14 33.46
CA GLU A 276 8.84 -10.59 34.29
C GLU A 276 8.22 -9.36 33.63
N SER A 277 9.05 -8.42 33.17
CA SER A 277 8.61 -7.23 32.45
C SER A 277 7.97 -7.59 31.11
N LYS A 278 8.51 -8.56 30.37
CA LYS A 278 7.88 -9.08 29.14
C LYS A 278 6.47 -9.58 29.42
N THR A 279 6.31 -10.44 30.42
CA THR A 279 5.03 -11.02 30.79
C THR A 279 4.04 -9.92 31.19
N ARG A 280 4.45 -9.03 32.10
CA ARG A 280 3.63 -7.92 32.59
C ARG A 280 3.18 -6.99 31.46
N GLU A 281 4.08 -6.56 30.60
CA GLU A 281 3.76 -5.64 29.50
C GLU A 281 2.96 -6.32 28.37
N TYR A 282 3.19 -7.61 28.13
CA TYR A 282 2.39 -8.42 27.21
C TYR A 282 0.94 -8.57 27.72
N THR A 283 0.74 -8.88 29.01
CA THR A 283 -0.61 -8.94 29.61
C THR A 283 -1.36 -7.62 29.48
N LYS A 284 -0.69 -6.48 29.73
CA LYS A 284 -1.28 -5.16 29.49
C LYS A 284 -1.60 -4.93 28.02
N PHE A 285 -0.73 -5.36 27.11
CA PHE A 285 -0.95 -5.23 25.67
C PHE A 285 -2.19 -6.01 25.22
N VAL A 286 -2.34 -7.26 25.66
CA VAL A 286 -3.54 -8.08 25.42
C VAL A 286 -4.79 -7.42 26.02
N THR A 287 -4.67 -6.80 27.20
CA THR A 287 -5.78 -6.07 27.83
C THR A 287 -6.22 -4.87 26.98
N ASP A 288 -5.29 -4.08 26.46
CA ASP A 288 -5.59 -2.94 25.57
C ASP A 288 -6.27 -3.40 24.28
N LEU A 289 -5.78 -4.49 23.67
CA LEU A 289 -6.40 -5.07 22.48
C LEU A 289 -7.82 -5.55 22.79
N ARG A 290 -8.04 -6.17 23.95
CA ARG A 290 -9.38 -6.62 24.37
C ARG A 290 -10.33 -5.44 24.53
N MET A 291 -9.87 -4.33 25.12
CA MET A 291 -10.66 -3.09 25.20
C MET A 291 -11.06 -2.59 23.80
N ALA A 292 -10.14 -2.64 22.83
CA ALA A 292 -10.43 -2.24 21.45
C ALA A 292 -11.46 -3.15 20.78
N ILE A 293 -11.37 -4.47 20.97
CA ILE A 293 -12.34 -5.43 20.44
C ILE A 293 -13.71 -5.23 21.10
N SER A 294 -13.77 -5.04 22.41
CA SER A 294 -15.04 -4.77 23.11
C SER A 294 -15.71 -3.47 22.66
N ALA A 295 -14.93 -2.45 22.29
CA ALA A 295 -15.46 -1.19 21.77
C ALA A 295 -16.16 -1.31 20.40
N LEU A 296 -16.01 -2.43 19.68
CA LEU A 296 -16.72 -2.69 18.42
C LEU A 296 -18.20 -3.08 18.64
N ALA A 297 -18.50 -3.68 19.79
CA ALA A 297 -19.84 -4.14 20.17
C ALA A 297 -20.73 -3.02 20.71
N GLY A 298 -20.14 -1.86 21.06
CA GLY A 298 -20.85 -0.61 21.36
C GLY A 298 -21.24 0.17 20.10
#